data_AF-A0A3B6VRQ1-F1
#
_entry.id   AF-A0A3B6VRQ1-F1
#
_cell.length_a   1.000
_cell.length_b   1.000
_cell.length_c   1.000
_cell.angle_alpha   90.00
_cell.angle_beta   90.00
_cell.angle_gamma   90.00
#
_symmetry.space_group_name_H-M   'P 1'
#
loop_
_entity.id
_entity.type
_entity.pdbx_description
1 polymer ?
#
loop_
_entity_poly.entity_id
_entity_poly.type
_entity_poly.pdbx_seq_one_letter_code
_entity_poly.pdbx_strand_id
1 'polypeptide(L)'
;MKLGEALLKKDEYVKKIDNLKKRVKNNVVMKEDNENNEDPNDLIKEYIETNNELSDLIMKINNKENTTRLEIGISISEAINIKDKLTREIDIYKSILKEVNSKDFRTAKNELKMKVLINVKDIQNEFDKLSKALNDIDIMIQSANWNTDL
;
A
#
# COMPACT_ATOMS: atom_id res chain seq x y z
N MET A 1 -0.46 -11.20 -20.01
CA MET A 1 -0.16 -10.07 -19.10
C MET A 1 0.55 -10.65 -17.90
N LYS A 2 1.68 -10.08 -17.50
CA LYS A 2 2.38 -10.47 -16.27
C LYS A 2 1.58 -10.01 -15.05
N LEU A 3 1.79 -10.65 -13.91
CA LEU A 3 1.16 -10.27 -12.64
C LEU A 3 1.51 -8.81 -12.26
N GLY A 4 2.74 -8.37 -12.49
CA GLY A 4 3.16 -6.98 -12.30
C GLY A 4 2.36 -5.98 -13.15
N GLU A 5 2.13 -6.29 -14.43
CA GLU A 5 1.29 -5.48 -15.32
C GLU A 5 -0.18 -5.47 -14.85
N ALA A 6 -0.68 -6.60 -14.36
CA ALA A 6 -2.01 -6.73 -13.79
C ALA A 6 -2.20 -5.81 -12.58
N LEU A 7 -1.20 -5.76 -11.69
CA LEU A 7 -1.21 -4.89 -10.51
C LEU A 7 -1.22 -3.41 -10.89
N LEU A 8 -0.43 -3.02 -11.90
CA LEU A 8 -0.47 -1.64 -12.43
C LEU A 8 -1.85 -1.30 -13.01
N LYS A 9 -2.42 -2.20 -13.81
CA LYS A 9 -3.75 -2.01 -14.39
C LYS A 9 -4.85 -1.93 -13.34
N LYS A 10 -4.75 -2.71 -12.26
CA LYS A 10 -5.63 -2.61 -11.09
C LYS A 10 -5.59 -1.20 -10.48
N ASP A 11 -4.40 -0.64 -10.28
CA ASP A 11 -4.23 0.71 -9.72
C ASP A 11 -4.79 1.80 -10.66
N GLU A 12 -4.64 1.63 -11.98
CA GLU A 12 -5.25 2.51 -12.98
C GLU A 12 -6.77 2.47 -12.94
N TYR A 13 -7.37 1.28 -12.86
CA TYR A 13 -8.81 1.12 -12.73
C TYR A 13 -9.36 1.74 -11.44
N VAL A 14 -8.69 1.56 -10.31
CA VAL A 14 -9.08 2.21 -9.04
C VAL A 14 -9.11 3.73 -9.20
N LYS A 15 -8.05 4.32 -9.77
CA LYS A 15 -8.01 5.77 -10.04
C LYS A 15 -9.11 6.22 -11.00
N LYS A 16 -9.40 5.43 -12.05
CA LYS A 16 -10.45 5.72 -13.02
C LYS A 16 -11.82 5.73 -12.37
N ILE A 17 -12.13 4.73 -11.54
CA ILE A 17 -13.39 4.61 -10.80
C ILE A 17 -13.56 5.80 -9.83
N ASP A 18 -12.49 6.18 -9.11
CA ASP A 18 -12.52 7.36 -8.24
C ASP A 18 -12.76 8.66 -9.02
N ASN A 19 -12.17 8.80 -10.20
CA ASN A 19 -12.41 9.95 -11.07
C ASN A 19 -13.85 9.99 -11.61
N LEU A 20 -14.36 8.87 -12.11
CA LEU A 20 -15.75 8.75 -12.58
C LEU A 20 -16.73 9.09 -11.47
N LYS A 21 -16.50 8.58 -10.26
CA LYS A 21 -17.32 8.91 -9.08
C LYS A 21 -17.37 10.42 -8.80
N LYS A 22 -16.23 11.12 -8.90
CA LYS A 22 -16.17 12.57 -8.75
C LYS A 22 -16.95 13.30 -9.86
N ARG A 23 -16.78 12.86 -11.11
CA ARG A 23 -17.48 13.44 -12.27
C ARG A 23 -18.99 13.24 -12.17
N VAL A 24 -19.47 12.05 -11.81
CA VAL A 24 -20.89 11.78 -11.56
C VAL A 24 -21.43 12.74 -10.50
N LYS A 25 -20.73 12.87 -9.35
CA LYS A 25 -21.17 13.77 -8.27
C LYS A 25 -21.27 15.23 -8.72
N ASN A 26 -20.40 15.67 -9.62
CA ASN A 26 -20.37 17.05 -10.09
C ASN A 26 -21.45 17.36 -11.15
N ASN A 27 -21.96 16.35 -11.86
CA ASN A 27 -22.94 16.53 -12.95
C ASN A 27 -24.37 16.11 -12.57
N VAL A 28 -24.59 15.46 -11.41
CA VAL A 28 -25.91 14.95 -11.01
C VAL A 28 -26.87 16.01 -10.49
N VAL A 29 -26.36 17.11 -9.92
CA VAL A 29 -27.15 18.23 -9.40
C VAL A 29 -26.57 19.53 -9.92
N MET A 30 -27.41 20.36 -10.52
CA MET A 30 -27.02 21.64 -11.11
C MET A 30 -28.04 22.73 -10.78
N LYS A 31 -27.61 24.00 -10.91
CA LYS A 31 -28.52 25.15 -10.87
C LYS A 31 -29.29 25.21 -12.20
N GLU A 32 -30.50 25.77 -12.19
CA GLU A 32 -31.39 25.86 -13.36
C GLU A 32 -30.73 26.54 -14.58
N ASP A 33 -29.78 27.44 -14.34
CA ASP A 33 -29.14 28.26 -15.39
C ASP A 33 -27.83 27.67 -15.95
N ASN A 34 -27.45 26.45 -15.54
CA ASN A 34 -26.23 25.79 -16.00
C ASN A 34 -26.56 24.70 -17.04
N GLU A 35 -25.59 24.37 -17.88
CA GLU A 35 -25.61 23.18 -18.73
C GLU A 35 -24.57 22.17 -18.25
N ASN A 36 -24.89 20.88 -18.40
CA ASN A 36 -23.97 19.79 -18.07
C ASN A 36 -22.94 19.63 -19.19
N ASN A 37 -21.66 19.55 -18.82
CA ASN A 37 -20.61 19.23 -19.77
C ASN A 37 -20.57 17.72 -20.11
N GLU A 38 -21.20 16.89 -19.29
CA GLU A 38 -21.18 15.42 -19.39
C GLU A 38 -22.53 14.83 -18.94
N ASP A 39 -23.00 13.75 -19.58
CA ASP A 39 -24.21 13.05 -19.14
C ASP A 39 -23.92 12.16 -17.92
N PRO A 40 -24.58 12.38 -16.76
CA PRO A 40 -24.42 11.54 -15.58
C PRO A 40 -24.71 10.05 -15.82
N ASN A 41 -25.65 9.70 -16.70
CA ASN A 41 -26.01 8.31 -16.98
C ASN A 41 -24.89 7.58 -17.71
N ASP A 42 -24.25 8.23 -18.69
CA ASP A 42 -23.10 7.67 -19.40
C ASP A 42 -21.91 7.46 -18.44
N LEU A 43 -21.66 8.41 -17.54
CA LEU A 43 -20.62 8.29 -16.53
C LEU A 43 -20.89 7.14 -15.53
N ILE A 44 -22.14 6.95 -15.13
CA ILE A 44 -22.55 5.83 -14.27
C ILE A 44 -22.35 4.50 -15.00
N LYS A 45 -22.72 4.42 -16.28
CA LYS A 45 -22.52 3.23 -17.09
C LYS A 45 -21.04 2.88 -17.21
N GLU A 46 -20.20 3.86 -17.57
CA GLU A 46 -18.74 3.67 -17.66
C GLU A 46 -18.13 3.25 -16.32
N TYR A 47 -18.63 3.80 -15.21
CA TYR A 47 -18.22 3.43 -13.86
C TYR A 47 -18.51 1.95 -13.58
N ILE A 48 -19.73 1.49 -13.86
CA ILE A 48 -20.16 0.12 -13.60
C ILE A 48 -19.34 -0.87 -14.46
N GLU A 49 -19.17 -0.56 -15.75
CA GLU A 49 -18.36 -1.38 -16.66
C GLU A 49 -16.91 -1.48 -16.18
N THR A 50 -16.28 -0.35 -15.84
CA THR A 50 -14.91 -0.32 -15.30
C THR A 50 -14.79 -1.09 -13.98
N ASN A 51 -15.81 -1.00 -13.11
CA ASN A 51 -15.82 -1.70 -11.83
C ASN A 51 -15.96 -3.22 -11.97
N ASN A 52 -16.71 -3.70 -12.97
CA ASN A 52 -16.78 -5.13 -13.29
C ASN A 52 -15.41 -5.64 -13.78
N GLU A 53 -14.76 -4.91 -14.68
CA GLU A 53 -13.41 -5.26 -15.16
C GLU A 53 -12.37 -5.29 -14.02
N LEU A 54 -12.44 -4.33 -13.09
CA LEU A 54 -11.59 -4.30 -11.91
C LEU A 54 -11.84 -5.53 -11.02
N SER A 55 -13.10 -5.89 -10.77
CA SER A 55 -13.45 -7.05 -9.94
C SER A 55 -12.88 -8.34 -10.52
N ASP A 56 -13.07 -8.57 -11.82
CA ASP A 56 -12.53 -9.75 -12.51
C ASP A 56 -11.00 -9.80 -12.46
N LEU A 57 -10.34 -8.65 -12.61
CA LEU A 57 -8.89 -8.56 -12.53
C LEU A 57 -8.38 -8.88 -11.12
N ILE A 58 -9.03 -8.36 -10.07
CA ILE A 58 -8.68 -8.64 -8.67
C ILE A 58 -8.80 -10.14 -8.38
N MET A 59 -9.86 -10.81 -8.85
CA MET A 59 -10.01 -12.24 -8.65
C MET A 59 -8.87 -13.05 -9.28
N LYS A 60 -8.46 -12.70 -10.50
CA LYS A 60 -7.32 -13.34 -11.18
C LYS A 60 -6.01 -13.11 -10.43
N ILE A 61 -5.76 -11.87 -9.98
CA ILE A 61 -4.57 -11.50 -9.20
C ILE A 61 -4.52 -12.33 -7.91
N ASN A 62 -5.58 -12.34 -7.12
CA ASN A 62 -5.63 -13.07 -5.85
C ASN A 62 -5.40 -14.57 -6.04
N ASN A 63 -6.00 -15.17 -7.07
CA ASN A 63 -5.77 -16.58 -7.39
C ASN A 63 -4.29 -16.85 -7.70
N LYS A 64 -3.67 -15.95 -8.47
CA LYS A 64 -2.26 -16.10 -8.84
C LYS A 64 -1.31 -15.90 -7.67
N GLU A 65 -1.58 -14.91 -6.82
CA GLU A 65 -0.79 -14.63 -5.61
C GLU A 65 -0.83 -15.81 -4.62
N ASN A 66 -1.97 -16.49 -4.50
CA ASN A 66 -2.13 -17.64 -3.61
C ASN A 66 -1.48 -18.93 -4.15
N THR A 67 -1.42 -19.10 -5.48
CA THR A 67 -0.95 -20.34 -6.11
C THR A 67 0.52 -20.30 -6.50
N THR A 68 1.08 -19.11 -6.77
CA THR A 68 2.47 -18.95 -7.18
C THR A 68 3.40 -19.03 -5.98
N ARG A 69 4.38 -19.93 -6.03
CA ARG A 69 5.38 -20.13 -4.97
C ARG A 69 6.66 -19.37 -5.27
N LEU A 70 7.19 -18.70 -4.25
CA LEU A 70 8.53 -18.09 -4.25
C LEU A 70 9.60 -19.17 -4.02
N GLU A 71 10.86 -18.82 -4.28
CA GLU A 71 12.01 -19.71 -4.08
C GLU A 71 12.14 -20.23 -2.64
N ILE A 72 11.68 -19.43 -1.67
CA ILE A 72 11.64 -19.78 -0.24
C ILE A 72 10.46 -20.70 0.15
N GLY A 73 9.67 -21.19 -0.82
CA GLY A 73 8.63 -22.20 -0.63
C GLY A 73 7.25 -21.69 -0.21
N ILE A 74 7.11 -20.39 0.08
CA ILE A 74 5.82 -19.77 0.42
C ILE A 74 5.15 -19.15 -0.80
N SER A 75 3.84 -18.91 -0.75
CA SER A 75 3.12 -18.20 -1.81
C SER A 75 3.45 -16.71 -1.82
N ILE A 76 3.16 -16.01 -2.92
CA ILE A 76 3.26 -14.54 -2.97
C ILE A 76 2.36 -13.92 -1.90
N SER A 77 1.14 -14.45 -1.70
CA SER A 77 0.23 -13.97 -0.65
C SER A 77 0.80 -14.14 0.77
N GLU A 78 1.43 -15.28 1.06
CA GLU A 78 2.13 -15.50 2.33
C GLU A 78 3.30 -14.51 2.50
N ALA A 79 4.04 -14.23 1.44
CA ALA A 79 5.13 -13.27 1.46
C ALA A 79 4.66 -11.83 1.70
N ILE A 80 3.54 -11.42 1.09
CA ILE A 80 2.92 -10.11 1.35
C ILE A 80 2.54 -9.99 2.83
N ASN A 81 1.95 -11.03 3.42
CA ASN A 81 1.62 -11.03 4.85
C ASN A 81 2.87 -10.89 5.75
N ILE A 82 3.98 -11.53 5.38
CA ILE A 82 5.27 -11.38 6.09
C ILE A 82 5.81 -9.95 5.93
N LYS A 83 5.76 -9.38 4.71
CA LYS A 83 6.15 -7.99 4.45
C LYS A 83 5.35 -7.01 5.32
N ASP A 84 4.03 -7.19 5.41
CA ASP A 84 3.17 -6.36 6.23
C ASP A 84 3.47 -6.50 7.73
N LYS A 85 3.77 -7.72 8.19
CA LYS A 85 4.24 -7.97 9.56
C LYS A 85 5.55 -7.22 9.83
N LEU A 86 6.55 -7.38 8.97
CA LEU A 86 7.86 -6.72 9.10
C LEU A 86 7.71 -5.20 9.12
N THR A 87 6.82 -4.65 8.29
CA THR A 87 6.54 -3.20 8.27
C THR A 87 6.03 -2.72 9.62
N ARG A 88 5.06 -3.41 10.23
CA ARG A 88 4.54 -3.07 11.56
C ARG A 88 5.59 -3.22 12.66
N GLU A 89 6.43 -4.24 12.58
CA GLU A 89 7.54 -4.43 13.52
C GLU A 89 8.58 -3.29 13.38
N ILE A 90 8.96 -2.92 12.17
CA ILE A 90 9.87 -1.80 11.91
C ILE A 90 9.31 -0.48 12.45
N ASP A 91 7.99 -0.25 12.30
CA ASP A 91 7.34 0.99 12.74
C ASP A 91 7.47 1.23 14.25
N ILE A 92 7.45 0.19 15.09
CA ILE A 92 7.65 0.38 16.54
C ILE A 92 9.10 0.79 16.85
N TYR A 93 10.10 0.14 16.24
CA TYR A 93 11.51 0.53 16.43
C TYR A 93 11.77 1.95 15.91
N LYS A 94 11.22 2.29 14.74
CA LYS A 94 11.30 3.63 14.17
C LYS A 94 10.68 4.69 15.09
N SER A 95 9.55 4.38 15.69
CA SER A 95 8.86 5.27 16.64
C SER A 95 9.69 5.50 17.90
N ILE A 96 10.29 4.43 18.44
CA ILE A 96 11.20 4.51 19.59
C ILE A 96 12.41 5.40 19.26
N LEU A 97 13.08 5.15 18.12
CA LEU A 97 14.25 5.93 17.71
C LEU A 97 13.90 7.40 17.48
N LYS A 98 12.70 7.69 16.97
CA LYS A 98 12.20 9.07 16.81
C LYS A 98 12.03 9.77 18.17
N GLU A 99 11.47 9.07 19.16
CA GLU A 99 11.24 9.61 20.50
C GLU A 99 12.56 9.92 21.21
N VAL A 100 13.51 8.98 21.19
CA VAL A 100 14.86 9.17 21.76
C VAL A 100 15.62 10.31 21.09
N ASN A 101 15.35 10.56 19.81
CA ASN A 101 15.99 11.64 19.05
C ASN A 101 15.22 12.97 19.05
N SER A 102 14.08 13.04 19.76
CA SER A 102 13.25 14.24 19.78
C SER A 102 13.99 15.45 20.37
N LYS A 103 13.67 16.65 19.88
CA LYS A 103 14.26 17.89 20.39
C LYS A 103 13.90 18.13 21.85
N ASP A 104 12.71 17.72 22.27
CA ASP A 104 12.25 17.88 23.66
C ASP A 104 13.05 17.01 24.62
N PHE A 105 13.38 15.77 24.22
CA PHE A 105 14.31 14.92 24.99
C PHE A 105 15.73 15.49 25.01
N ARG A 106 16.24 16.01 23.88
CA ARG A 106 17.60 16.58 23.78
C ARG A 106 17.77 17.95 24.45
N THR A 107 16.68 18.72 24.58
CA THR A 107 16.69 20.12 25.03
C THR A 107 15.91 20.32 26.33
N ALA A 108 15.62 19.24 27.08
CA ALA A 108 15.02 19.28 28.40
C ALA A 108 15.91 20.10 29.36
N LYS A 109 15.78 21.42 29.29
CA LYS A 109 16.68 22.39 29.92
C LYS A 109 16.27 22.72 31.35
N ASN A 110 15.02 22.49 31.75
CA ASN A 110 14.54 22.89 33.07
C ASN A 110 13.79 21.73 33.77
N GLU A 111 14.39 21.28 34.87
CA GLU A 111 13.81 20.59 36.04
C GLU A 111 13.35 19.12 35.96
N LEU A 112 13.11 18.53 34.79
CA LEU A 112 12.78 17.09 34.67
C LEU A 112 13.86 16.31 33.91
N LYS A 113 14.74 15.61 34.63
CA LYS A 113 15.74 14.70 34.03
C LYS A 113 15.02 13.47 33.46
N MET A 114 14.96 13.34 32.14
CA MET A 114 14.43 12.16 31.47
C MET A 114 15.52 11.08 31.34
N LYS A 115 15.13 9.80 31.45
CA LYS A 115 16.04 8.65 31.29
C LYS A 115 15.49 7.69 30.25
N VAL A 116 16.35 7.23 29.34
CA VAL A 116 16.01 6.16 28.40
C VAL A 116 15.98 4.83 29.15
N LEU A 117 14.88 4.08 29.02
CA LEU A 117 14.65 2.83 29.74
C LEU A 117 15.12 1.58 28.97
N ILE A 118 15.63 1.76 27.77
CA ILE A 118 16.02 0.71 26.82
C ILE A 118 17.41 0.98 26.25
N ASN A 119 18.06 -0.06 25.74
CA ASN A 119 19.33 0.09 25.03
C ASN A 119 19.10 0.53 23.59
N VAL A 120 19.40 1.80 23.29
CA VAL A 120 19.22 2.39 21.95
C VAL A 120 20.03 1.66 20.87
N LYS A 121 21.22 1.15 21.22
CA LYS A 121 22.05 0.40 20.27
C LYS A 121 21.36 -0.90 19.83
N ASP A 122 20.74 -1.61 20.77
CA ASP A 122 20.04 -2.87 20.47
C ASP A 122 18.78 -2.61 19.63
N ILE A 123 18.04 -1.53 19.92
CA ILE A 123 16.91 -1.07 19.10
C ILE A 123 17.35 -0.76 17.67
N GLN A 124 18.46 -0.04 17.50
CA GLN A 124 18.99 0.27 16.17
C GLN A 124 19.40 -1.00 15.41
N ASN A 125 20.07 -1.94 16.09
CA ASN A 125 20.49 -3.21 15.47
C ASN A 125 19.29 -4.05 14.99
N GLU A 126 18.24 -4.18 15.80
CA GLU A 126 17.02 -4.90 15.38
C GLU A 126 16.28 -4.15 14.27
N PHE A 127 16.22 -2.82 14.32
CA PHE A 127 15.67 -2.01 13.22
C PHE A 127 16.40 -2.26 11.89
N ASP A 128 17.74 -2.25 11.90
CA ASP A 128 18.54 -2.45 10.69
C ASP A 128 18.36 -3.87 10.13
N LYS A 129 18.32 -4.88 11.01
CA LYS A 129 18.10 -6.28 10.66
C LYS A 129 16.72 -6.50 10.03
N LEU A 130 15.66 -5.97 10.65
CA LEU A 130 14.29 -6.08 10.11
C LEU A 130 14.16 -5.32 8.80
N SER A 131 14.77 -4.15 8.69
CA SER A 131 14.78 -3.35 7.44
C SER A 131 15.43 -4.11 6.29
N LYS A 132 16.53 -4.83 6.56
CA LYS A 132 17.15 -5.71 5.57
C LYS A 132 16.20 -6.84 5.15
N ALA A 133 15.58 -7.53 6.11
CA ALA A 133 14.62 -8.60 5.82
C ALA A 133 13.41 -8.09 5.01
N LEU A 134 12.92 -6.88 5.29
CA LEU A 134 11.84 -6.23 4.54
C LEU A 134 12.25 -5.97 3.08
N ASN A 135 13.47 -5.49 2.87
CA ASN A 135 13.99 -5.25 1.52
C ASN A 135 14.16 -6.57 0.74
N ASP A 136 14.70 -7.60 1.38
CA ASP A 136 14.92 -8.90 0.73
C ASP A 136 13.59 -9.53 0.29
N ILE A 137 12.56 -9.50 1.15
CA ILE A 137 11.24 -10.05 0.79
C ILE A 137 10.54 -9.20 -0.29
N ASP A 138 10.69 -7.88 -0.27
CA ASP A 138 10.10 -7.01 -1.29
C ASP A 138 10.70 -7.28 -2.67
N ILE A 139 12.02 -7.46 -2.75
CA ILE A 139 12.71 -7.85 -3.99
C ILE A 139 12.17 -9.19 -4.52
N MET A 140 12.00 -10.19 -3.64
CA MET A 140 11.44 -11.48 -4.04
C MET A 140 10.02 -11.34 -4.59
N ILE A 141 9.15 -10.56 -3.94
CA ILE A 141 7.78 -10.30 -4.39
C ILE A 141 7.80 -9.60 -5.76
N GLN A 142 8.60 -8.54 -5.92
CA GLN A 142 8.67 -7.81 -7.19
C GLN A 142 9.20 -8.67 -8.32
N SER A 143 10.25 -9.45 -8.09
CA SER A 143 10.79 -10.39 -9.07
C SER A 143 9.71 -11.41 -9.49
N ALA A 144 8.98 -11.97 -8.53
CA ALA A 144 7.90 -12.91 -8.83
C ALA A 144 6.77 -12.26 -9.65
N ASN A 145 6.37 -11.04 -9.31
CA ASN A 145 5.34 -10.30 -10.04
C ASN A 145 5.69 -10.13 -11.53
N TRP A 146 6.95 -9.85 -11.85
CA TRP A 146 7.39 -9.66 -13.24
C TRP A 146 7.67 -10.95 -13.99
N ASN A 147 7.88 -12.06 -13.28
CA ASN A 147 8.15 -13.38 -13.87
C ASN A 147 6.92 -14.29 -13.95
N THR A 148 5.78 -13.87 -13.40
CA THR A 148 4.56 -14.68 -13.31
C THR A 148 3.52 -14.22 -14.32
N ASP A 149 2.96 -15.14 -15.11
CA ASP A 149 1.82 -14.86 -15.99
C ASP A 149 0.50 -14.92 -15.23
N LEU A 150 -0.39 -13.95 -15.48
CA LEU A 150 -1.74 -13.89 -14.93
C LEU A 150 -2.69 -14.85 -15.64
#